data_AF-A0A7H4MZN9-F1
#
_entry.id   AF-A0A7H4MZN9-F1
#
_cell.length_a   1.000
_cell.length_b   1.000
_cell.length_c   1.000
_cell.angle_alpha   90.00
_cell.angle_beta   90.00
_cell.angle_gamma   90.00
#
_symmetry.space_group_name_H-M   'P 1'
#
loop_
_entity.id
_entity.type
_entity.pdbx_description
1 polymer ?
#
loop_
_entity_poly.entity_id
_entity_poly.type
_entity_poly.pdbx_seq_one_letter_code
_entity_poly.pdbx_strand_id
1 'polypeptide(L)'
;MILPAFTQGIYGRLRQQAGADWQHYVAHPFLRQLADGTLPEPAFRRYLTQDYLFLIHFARSYALLVSKLRTLAEMRAAAASMNAILDELPLHVGYCREWGAG
;
A
#
# COMPACT_ATOMS: atom_id res chain seq x y z
N MET A 1 9.20 -22.79 -11.13
CA MET A 1 9.37 -21.48 -10.46
C MET A 1 8.58 -20.47 -11.26
N ILE A 2 7.42 -20.04 -10.77
CA ILE A 2 6.59 -19.03 -11.45
C ILE A 2 7.34 -17.71 -11.35
N LEU A 3 8.03 -17.30 -12.42
CA LEU A 3 8.55 -15.93 -12.55
C LEU A 3 7.33 -15.00 -12.47
N PRO A 4 7.20 -14.15 -11.44
CA PRO A 4 6.00 -13.34 -11.30
C PRO A 4 5.96 -12.33 -12.45
N ALA A 5 4.74 -12.02 -12.89
CA ALA A 5 4.38 -11.20 -14.05
C ALA A 5 4.78 -9.71 -13.93
N PHE A 6 5.94 -9.41 -13.38
CA PHE A 6 6.42 -8.04 -13.15
C PHE A 6 7.13 -7.42 -14.36
N THR A 7 7.32 -8.17 -15.44
CA THR A 7 7.95 -7.70 -16.69
C THR A 7 7.04 -7.82 -17.91
N GLN A 8 5.89 -8.47 -17.78
CA GLN A 8 4.93 -8.69 -18.86
C GLN A 8 3.58 -8.01 -18.57
N GLY A 9 2.73 -7.91 -19.59
CA GLY A 9 1.42 -7.27 -19.47
C GLY A 9 1.48 -5.75 -19.28
N ILE A 10 0.32 -5.15 -18.99
CA ILE A 10 0.20 -3.69 -18.83
C ILE A 10 1.00 -3.18 -17.63
N TYR A 11 0.97 -3.90 -16.51
CA TYR A 11 1.74 -3.56 -15.31
C TYR A 11 3.25 -3.53 -15.60
N GLY A 12 3.79 -4.58 -16.23
CA GLY A 12 5.22 -4.67 -16.52
C GLY A 12 5.71 -3.53 -17.42
N ARG A 13 4.92 -3.14 -18.43
CA ARG A 13 5.24 -2.00 -19.29
C ARG A 13 5.20 -0.66 -18.54
N LEU A 14 4.15 -0.39 -17.77
CA LEU A 14 4.04 0.85 -16.99
C LEU A 14 5.17 0.98 -15.95
N ARG A 15 5.51 -0.13 -15.29
CA ARG A 15 6.64 -0.19 -14.36
C ARG A 15 7.98 0.11 -15.06
N GLN A 16 8.22 -0.47 -16.24
CA GLN A 16 9.42 -0.18 -17.03
C GLN A 16 9.48 1.29 -17.45
N GLN A 17 8.34 1.87 -17.83
CA GLN A 17 8.24 3.29 -18.19
C GLN A 17 8.50 4.24 -17.01
N ALA A 18 8.14 3.84 -15.79
CA ALA A 18 8.50 4.59 -14.58
C ALA A 18 10.02 4.62 -14.32
N GLY A 19 10.81 3.76 -14.98
CA GLY A 19 12.27 3.87 -15.08
C GLY A 19 12.96 4.01 -13.72
N ALA A 20 13.74 5.09 -13.58
CA ALA A 20 14.52 5.37 -12.37
C ALA A 20 13.63 5.63 -11.14
N ASP A 21 12.44 6.22 -11.30
CA ASP A 21 11.55 6.52 -10.19
C ASP A 21 11.07 5.23 -9.51
N TRP A 22 10.79 4.18 -10.29
CA TRP A 22 10.47 2.87 -9.73
C TRP A 22 11.64 2.33 -8.87
N GLN A 23 12.87 2.44 -9.37
CA GLN A 23 14.05 1.96 -8.65
C GLN A 23 14.30 2.76 -7.37
N HIS A 24 14.17 4.08 -7.43
CA HIS A 24 14.28 4.94 -6.24
C HIS A 24 13.20 4.63 -5.20
N TYR A 25 11.96 4.37 -5.64
CA TYR A 25 10.87 3.99 -4.77
C TYR A 25 11.14 2.68 -4.03
N VAL A 26 11.45 1.59 -4.76
CA VAL A 26 11.62 0.26 -4.13
C VAL A 26 12.96 0.09 -3.40
N ALA A 27 13.99 0.87 -3.76
CA ALA A 27 15.30 0.84 -3.12
C ALA A 27 15.51 1.98 -2.12
N HIS A 28 14.43 2.69 -1.73
CA HIS A 28 14.52 3.83 -0.83
C HIS A 28 15.19 3.44 0.51
N PRO A 29 16.07 4.28 1.11
CA PRO A 29 16.76 3.94 2.36
C PRO A 29 15.83 3.55 3.51
N PHE A 30 14.62 4.14 3.55
CA PHE A 30 13.58 3.77 4.52
C PHE A 30 13.28 2.27 4.49
N LEU A 31 13.08 1.68 3.30
CA LEU A 31 12.74 0.27 3.15
C LEU A 31 13.92 -0.64 3.53
N ARG A 32 15.16 -0.23 3.21
CA ARG A 32 16.36 -0.98 3.60
C ARG A 32 16.51 -1.00 5.12
N GLN A 33 16.44 0.17 5.76
CA GLN A 33 16.54 0.27 7.21
C GLN A 33 15.40 -0.45 7.93
N LEU A 34 14.18 -0.45 7.35
CA LEU A 34 13.06 -1.21 7.87
C LEU A 34 13.32 -2.72 7.80
N ALA A 35 13.82 -3.21 6.65
CA ALA A 35 14.16 -4.62 6.48
C ALA A 35 15.30 -5.08 7.40
N ASP A 36 16.28 -4.21 7.64
CA ASP A 36 17.43 -4.47 8.50
C ASP A 36 17.11 -4.27 10.01
N GLY A 37 15.91 -3.79 10.35
CA GLY A 37 15.53 -3.47 11.74
C GLY A 37 16.29 -2.28 12.35
N THR A 38 16.88 -1.42 11.51
CA THR A 38 17.69 -0.26 11.91
C THR A 38 16.98 1.09 11.75
N LEU A 39 15.74 1.09 11.23
CA LEU A 39 14.95 2.30 11.03
C LEU A 39 14.69 3.00 12.38
N PRO A 40 15.01 4.30 12.51
CA PRO A 40 14.70 5.03 13.73
C PRO A 40 13.20 5.03 14.01
N GLU A 41 12.81 4.72 15.24
CA GLU A 41 11.40 4.67 15.65
C GLU A 41 10.61 5.94 15.29
N PRO A 42 11.13 7.18 15.45
CA PRO A 42 10.39 8.38 15.04
C PRO A 42 10.04 8.42 13.55
N ALA A 43 10.89 7.85 12.68
CA ALA A 43 10.62 7.77 11.25
C ALA A 43 9.49 6.75 10.97
N PHE A 44 9.50 5.61 11.67
CA PHE A 44 8.43 4.62 11.58
C PHE A 44 7.09 5.15 12.08
N ARG A 45 7.08 5.84 13.23
CA ARG A 45 5.88 6.50 13.77
C ARG A 45 5.28 7.48 12.75
N ARG A 46 6.12 8.35 12.19
CA ARG A 46 5.69 9.33 11.19
C ARG A 46 5.13 8.66 9.93
N TYR A 47 5.78 7.59 9.46
CA TYR A 47 5.28 6.79 8.35
C TYR A 47 3.88 6.23 8.66
N LEU A 48 3.70 5.50 9.76
CA LEU A 48 2.42 4.86 10.09
C LEU A 48 1.28 5.85 10.29
N THR A 49 1.54 7.03 10.87
CA THR A 49 0.54 8.10 11.00
C THR A 49 0.09 8.61 9.63
N GLN A 50 1.03 8.85 8.71
CA GLN A 50 0.68 9.32 7.36
C GLN A 50 0.02 8.20 6.54
N ASP A 51 0.49 6.97 6.69
CA ASP A 51 -0.04 5.81 5.99
C ASP A 51 -1.48 5.51 6.40
N TYR A 52 -1.84 5.71 7.67
CA TYR A 52 -3.24 5.63 8.12
C TYR A 52 -4.17 6.58 7.34
N LEU A 53 -3.76 7.84 7.15
CA LEU A 53 -4.54 8.81 6.37
C LEU A 53 -4.58 8.42 4.89
N PHE A 54 -3.46 7.94 4.35
CA PHE A 54 -3.39 7.41 2.99
C PHE A 54 -4.37 6.26 2.77
N LEU A 55 -4.41 5.26 3.68
CA LEU A 55 -5.28 4.09 3.58
C LEU A 55 -6.76 4.46 3.59
N ILE A 56 -7.18 5.48 4.34
CA ILE A 56 -8.56 6.01 4.26
C ILE A 56 -8.90 6.46 2.84
N HIS A 57 -8.00 7.23 2.22
CA HIS A 57 -8.20 7.69 0.84
C HIS A 57 -8.06 6.56 -0.18
N PHE A 58 -7.20 5.58 0.10
CA PHE A 58 -7.00 4.42 -0.76
C PHE A 58 -8.24 3.52 -0.75
N ALA A 59 -8.86 3.26 0.41
CA ALA A 59 -10.14 2.57 0.50
C ALA A 59 -11.25 3.29 -0.28
N ARG A 60 -11.33 4.62 -0.15
CA ARG A 60 -12.27 5.45 -0.94
C ARG A 60 -12.04 5.33 -2.45
N SER A 61 -10.78 5.20 -2.88
CA SER A 61 -10.45 5.00 -4.30
C SER A 61 -10.97 3.67 -4.83
N TYR A 62 -10.94 2.60 -4.03
CA TYR A 62 -11.53 1.31 -4.39
C TYR A 62 -13.06 1.36 -4.39
N ALA A 63 -13.69 2.08 -3.46
CA ALA A 63 -15.13 2.32 -3.52
C ALA A 63 -15.54 3.02 -4.82
N LEU A 64 -14.77 4.03 -5.24
CA LEU A 64 -14.95 4.68 -6.54
C LEU A 64 -14.74 3.70 -7.69
N LEU A 65 -13.71 2.85 -7.65
CA LEU A 65 -13.47 1.82 -8.66
C LEU A 65 -14.66 0.86 -8.80
N VAL A 66 -15.24 0.37 -7.70
CA VAL A 66 -16.44 -0.49 -7.70
C VAL A 66 -17.58 0.16 -8.49
N SER A 67 -17.82 1.46 -8.29
CA SER A 67 -18.87 2.21 -9.00
C SER A 67 -18.65 2.33 -10.53
N LYS A 68 -17.43 2.11 -11.01
CA LYS A 68 -17.04 2.27 -12.42
C LYS A 68 -16.95 0.95 -13.19
N LEU A 69 -16.89 -0.18 -12.48
CA LEU A 69 -16.76 -1.50 -13.08
C LEU A 69 -18.09 -1.96 -13.68
N ARG A 70 -18.02 -2.90 -14.64
CA ARG A 70 -19.20 -3.33 -15.41
C ARG A 70 -19.64 -4.76 -15.11
N THR A 71 -18.75 -5.59 -14.55
CA THR A 71 -19.07 -6.98 -14.23
C THR A 71 -19.10 -7.21 -12.73
N LEU A 72 -20.00 -8.11 -12.28
CA LEU A 72 -20.11 -8.48 -10.88
C LEU A 72 -18.81 -9.09 -10.33
N ALA A 73 -18.07 -9.83 -11.16
CA ALA A 73 -16.81 -10.44 -10.77
C ALA A 73 -15.75 -9.37 -10.44
N GLU A 74 -15.59 -8.36 -11.30
CA GLU A 74 -14.66 -7.26 -11.05
C GLU A 74 -15.09 -6.43 -9.85
N MET A 75 -16.39 -6.12 -9.72
CA MET A 75 -16.92 -5.36 -8.58
C MET A 75 -16.62 -6.08 -7.26
N ARG A 76 -16.80 -7.40 -7.20
CA ARG A 76 -16.47 -8.21 -6.01
C ARG A 76 -14.98 -8.19 -5.70
N ALA A 77 -14.12 -8.26 -6.71
CA ALA A 77 -12.67 -8.20 -6.51
C ALA A 77 -12.21 -6.83 -5.98
N ALA A 78 -12.75 -5.73 -6.53
CA ALA A 78 -12.47 -4.38 -6.04
C ALA A 78 -13.02 -4.15 -4.62
N ALA A 79 -14.22 -4.64 -4.32
CA ALA A 79 -14.79 -4.56 -2.97
C ALA A 79 -13.99 -5.38 -1.95
N ALA A 80 -13.51 -6.56 -2.33
CA ALA A 80 -12.62 -7.36 -1.47
C ALA A 80 -11.32 -6.62 -1.13
N SER A 81 -10.73 -5.93 -2.13
CA SER A 81 -9.53 -5.12 -1.92
C SER A 81 -9.80 -3.92 -1.00
N MET A 82 -10.95 -3.25 -1.15
CA MET A 82 -11.39 -2.19 -0.23
C MET A 82 -11.52 -2.70 1.20
N ASN A 83 -12.17 -3.84 1.40
CA ASN A 83 -12.36 -4.41 2.73
C ASN A 83 -11.03 -4.80 3.37
N ALA A 84 -10.11 -5.39 2.61
CA ALA A 84 -8.77 -5.69 3.12
C ALA A 84 -8.03 -4.45 3.64
N ILE A 85 -8.14 -3.30 2.95
CA ILE A 85 -7.57 -2.02 3.40
C ILE A 85 -8.25 -1.56 4.70
N LEU A 86 -9.58 -1.67 4.81
CA LEU A 86 -10.31 -1.28 6.00
C LEU A 86 -9.96 -2.17 7.21
N ASP A 87 -9.76 -3.46 6.99
CA ASP A 87 -9.36 -4.44 8.00
C ASP A 87 -7.92 -4.23 8.50
N GLU A 88 -7.09 -3.49 7.76
CA GLU A 88 -5.72 -3.11 8.15
C GLU A 88 -5.70 -1.89 9.09
N LEU A 89 -6.65 -0.97 9.00
CA LEU A 89 -6.68 0.26 9.82
C LEU A 89 -6.59 0.01 11.34
N PRO A 90 -7.24 -1.02 11.94
CA PRO A 90 -7.09 -1.33 13.36
C PRO A 90 -5.65 -1.58 13.81
N LEU A 91 -4.79 -2.13 12.94
CA LEU A 91 -3.38 -2.35 13.25
C LEU A 91 -2.64 -1.02 13.43
N HIS A 92 -2.91 -0.02 12.59
CA HIS A 92 -2.35 1.33 12.74
C HIS A 92 -2.81 1.99 14.04
N VAL A 93 -4.09 1.86 14.38
CA VAL A 93 -4.63 2.37 15.66
C VAL A 93 -3.98 1.66 16.85
N GLY A 94 -3.70 0.36 16.73
CA GLY A 94 -2.95 -0.41 17.73
C GLY A 94 -1.60 0.21 18.04
N TYR A 95 -0.79 0.48 17.01
CA TYR A 95 0.52 1.14 17.18
C TYR A 95 0.41 2.52 17.82
N CYS A 96 -0.55 3.35 17.41
CA CYS A 96 -0.75 4.67 18.02
C CYS A 96 -1.04 4.57 19.53
N ARG A 97 -1.83 3.57 19.95
CA ARG A 97 -2.11 3.33 21.38
C ARG A 97 -0.87 2.91 22.16
N GLU A 98 -0.05 2.03 21.60
CA GLU A 98 1.23 1.63 22.23
C GLU A 98 2.18 2.82 22.44
N TRP A 99 2.09 3.83 21.59
CA TRP A 99 2.89 5.06 21.70
C TRP A 99 2.26 6.15 22.57
N GLY A 100 1.10 5.90 23.17
CA GLY A 100 0.40 6.88 24.01
C GLY A 100 -0.26 8.03 23.23
N ALA A 101 -0.44 7.88 21.91
CA ALA A 101 -1.17 8.83 21.08
C ALA A 101 -2.65 8.42 21.04
N GLY A 102 -3.45 9.05 21.91
CA GLY A 102 -4.90 8.85 22.03
C GLY A 102 -5.71 10.03 21.50
#